data_AF-A0A8I0RXH8-F1
#
_entry.id   AF-A0A8I0RXH8-F1
#
_cell.length_a   1.000
_cell.length_b   1.000
_cell.length_c   1.000
_cell.angle_alpha   90.00
_cell.angle_beta   90.00
_cell.angle_gamma   90.00
#
_symmetry.space_group_name_H-M   'P 1'
#
loop_
_entity.id
_entity.type
_entity.pdbx_description
1 polymer ?
#
loop_
_entity_poly.entity_id
_entity_poly.type
_entity_poly.pdbx_seq_one_letter_code
_entity_poly.pdbx_strand_id
1 'polypeptide(L)'
;MNIYEHDETAVGEVDSNPRWVPVLNGDIYCSPACGGKCKKSAYDQAVVDSNEMASLLGAGWKPIVFENLGWYWKIEKGDLELRPEHPEGCFSATLQFQLESNYYFSAKDADPRKAIQNVRSQLLDIIQKLERQHASSELDPIALSLSE
;
A
#
# COMPACT_ATOMS: atom_id res chain seq x y z
N MET A 1 6.15 35.03 -16.94
CA MET A 1 6.65 33.76 -16.39
C MET A 1 5.45 33.13 -15.71
N ASN A 2 4.71 32.27 -16.42
CA ASN A 2 3.50 31.68 -15.90
C ASN A 2 3.91 30.52 -15.00
N ILE A 3 3.94 30.79 -13.70
CA ILE A 3 4.05 29.77 -12.66
C ILE A 3 2.64 29.19 -12.58
N TYR A 4 2.40 28.09 -13.30
CA TYR A 4 1.11 27.41 -13.22
C TYR A 4 0.97 26.83 -11.82
N GLU A 5 -0.15 27.16 -11.18
CA GLU A 5 -0.54 26.75 -9.84
C GLU A 5 -0.31 25.25 -9.67
N HIS A 6 0.49 24.91 -8.66
CA HIS A 6 0.79 23.56 -8.26
C HIS A 6 -0.52 22.85 -7.96
N ASP A 7 -0.74 21.69 -8.59
CA ASP A 7 -1.76 20.77 -8.15
C ASP A 7 -1.33 20.23 -6.77
N GLU A 8 -1.73 20.94 -5.71
CA GLU A 8 -1.47 20.61 -4.31
C GLU A 8 -2.08 19.26 -3.89
N THR A 9 -2.83 18.59 -4.79
CA THR A 9 -3.45 17.29 -4.53
C THR A 9 -2.65 16.10 -5.08
N ALA A 10 -1.61 16.36 -5.88
CA ALA A 10 -0.81 15.35 -6.57
C ALA A 10 0.23 14.63 -5.71
N VAL A 11 0.50 15.09 -4.49
CA VAL A 11 1.59 14.59 -3.67
C VAL A 11 1.12 14.51 -2.23
N GLY A 12 1.43 13.39 -1.57
CA GLY A 12 1.52 13.38 -0.10
C GLY A 12 2.42 14.52 0.39
N GLU A 13 2.43 14.78 1.70
CA GLU A 13 3.17 15.88 2.37
C GLU A 13 4.28 16.49 1.49
N VAL A 14 4.06 17.74 1.06
CA VAL A 14 5.00 18.49 0.20
C VAL A 14 6.41 18.30 0.75
N ASP A 15 7.28 17.62 0.01
CA ASP A 15 8.63 17.36 0.48
C ASP A 15 9.30 18.72 0.75
N SER A 16 9.71 18.92 2.00
CA SER A 16 10.41 20.13 2.43
C SER A 16 11.70 20.40 1.65
N ASN A 17 12.23 19.38 0.96
CA ASN A 17 13.34 19.49 0.05
C ASN A 17 12.85 19.72 -1.40
N PRO A 18 13.03 20.93 -1.96
CA PRO A 18 12.54 21.25 -3.30
C PRO A 18 13.18 20.43 -4.42
N ARG A 19 14.27 19.68 -4.15
CA ARG A 19 14.89 18.79 -5.14
C ARG A 19 14.07 17.53 -5.42
N TRP A 20 13.11 17.19 -4.56
CA TRP A 20 12.16 16.08 -4.70
C TRP A 20 10.74 16.55 -5.03
N VAL A 21 10.60 17.84 -5.40
CA VAL A 21 9.35 18.37 -5.92
C VAL A 21 9.41 18.33 -7.46
N PRO A 22 8.47 17.61 -8.13
CA PRO A 22 8.48 17.47 -9.58
C PRO A 22 8.28 18.81 -10.28
N VAL A 23 9.07 19.05 -11.33
CA VAL A 23 8.96 20.27 -12.15
C VAL A 23 8.58 19.89 -13.57
N LEU A 24 7.61 20.61 -14.14
CA LEU A 24 7.23 20.48 -15.54
C LEU A 24 8.17 21.30 -16.43
N ASN A 25 8.85 20.64 -17.36
CA ASN A 25 9.74 21.23 -18.34
C ASN A 25 9.58 20.54 -19.71
N GLY A 26 8.77 21.15 -20.59
CA GLY A 26 8.34 20.50 -21.83
C GLY A 26 7.55 19.23 -21.53
N ASP A 27 7.95 18.10 -22.11
CA ASP A 27 7.30 16.80 -21.88
C ASP A 27 7.76 16.12 -20.58
N ILE A 28 8.77 16.66 -19.91
CA ILE A 28 9.34 16.09 -18.67
C ILE A 28 8.58 16.66 -17.48
N TYR A 29 8.08 15.77 -16.63
CA TYR A 29 7.57 16.11 -15.30
C TYR A 29 8.29 15.19 -14.32
N CYS A 30 9.30 15.71 -13.64
CA CYS A 30 10.22 14.90 -12.85
C CYS A 30 10.95 15.80 -11.85
N SER A 31 11.25 15.28 -10.68
CA SER A 31 12.07 16.01 -9.73
C SER A 31 13.52 16.10 -10.15
N PRO A 32 14.21 17.21 -9.84
CA PRO A 32 15.64 17.36 -10.10
C PRO A 32 16.50 16.21 -9.53
N ALA A 33 16.20 15.73 -8.32
CA ALA A 33 16.94 14.65 -7.67
C ALA A 33 16.59 13.25 -8.18
N CYS A 34 15.41 13.07 -8.79
CA CYS A 34 15.01 11.79 -9.36
C CYS A 34 15.97 11.36 -10.49
N GLY A 35 16.37 12.30 -11.37
CA GLY A 35 17.36 12.02 -12.42
C GLY A 35 16.88 11.13 -13.57
N GLY A 36 15.65 10.60 -13.51
CA GLY A 36 15.07 9.71 -14.53
C GLY A 36 14.52 10.40 -15.78
N LYS A 37 14.39 11.74 -15.77
CA LYS A 37 13.74 12.52 -16.85
C LYS A 37 12.34 12.00 -17.18
N CYS A 38 11.57 11.69 -16.14
CA CYS A 38 10.25 11.09 -16.24
C CYS A 38 9.27 11.99 -17.02
N LYS A 39 8.41 11.39 -17.84
CA LYS A 39 7.49 12.14 -18.71
C LYS A 39 6.19 12.51 -17.98
N LYS A 40 5.61 13.67 -18.32
CA LYS A 40 4.28 14.07 -17.85
C LYS A 40 3.20 13.07 -18.24
N SER A 41 3.28 12.50 -19.43
CA SER A 41 2.34 11.47 -19.88
C SER A 41 2.37 10.20 -19.02
N ALA A 42 3.54 9.84 -18.46
CA ALA A 42 3.65 8.68 -17.58
C ALA A 42 3.07 8.97 -16.19
N TYR A 43 3.25 10.19 -15.68
CA TYR A 43 2.55 10.65 -14.47
C TYR A 43 1.03 10.60 -14.66
N ASP A 44 0.53 11.15 -15.77
CA ASP A 44 -0.91 11.18 -16.06
C ASP A 44 -1.50 9.78 -16.15
N GLN A 45 -0.79 8.85 -16.78
CA GLN A 45 -1.21 7.45 -16.82
C GLN A 45 -1.23 6.83 -15.42
N ALA A 46 -0.20 7.05 -14.59
CA ALA A 46 -0.17 6.55 -13.22
C ALA A 46 -1.31 7.10 -12.36
N VAL A 47 -1.70 8.37 -12.57
CA VAL A 47 -2.88 8.99 -11.92
C VAL A 47 -4.16 8.29 -12.37
N VAL A 48 -4.34 8.06 -13.67
CA VAL A 48 -5.54 7.36 -14.19
C VAL A 48 -5.61 5.94 -13.63
N ASP A 49 -4.55 5.15 -13.78
CA ASP A 49 -4.52 3.74 -13.38
C ASP A 49 -4.78 3.56 -11.88
N SER A 50 -4.18 4.41 -11.04
CA SER A 50 -4.38 4.34 -9.58
C SER A 50 -5.79 4.70 -9.15
N ASN A 51 -6.41 5.71 -9.78
CA ASN A 51 -7.80 6.09 -9.52
C ASN A 51 -8.78 5.02 -9.99
N GLU A 52 -8.54 4.41 -11.16
CA GLU A 52 -9.33 3.31 -11.68
C GLU A 52 -9.24 2.08 -10.76
N MET A 53 -8.04 1.72 -10.31
CA MET A 53 -7.85 0.60 -9.40
C MET A 53 -8.50 0.84 -8.03
N ALA A 54 -8.34 2.04 -7.46
CA ALA A 54 -9.00 2.41 -6.21
C ALA A 54 -10.53 2.30 -6.34
N SER A 55 -11.08 2.81 -7.45
CA SER A 55 -12.52 2.72 -7.76
C SER A 55 -12.97 1.26 -7.92
N LEU A 56 -12.18 0.43 -8.61
CA LEU A 56 -12.47 -0.99 -8.81
C LEU A 56 -12.55 -1.76 -7.49
N LEU A 57 -11.67 -1.46 -6.53
CA LEU A 57 -11.65 -2.14 -5.23
C LEU A 57 -12.65 -1.58 -4.21
N GLY A 58 -13.22 -0.41 -4.48
CA GLY A 58 -14.32 0.19 -3.73
C GLY A 58 -13.87 1.19 -2.67
N ALA A 59 -14.82 1.57 -1.79
CA ALA A 59 -14.61 2.67 -0.86
C ALA A 59 -13.43 2.47 0.12
N GLY A 60 -12.68 3.55 0.35
CA GLY A 60 -11.61 3.64 1.34
C GLY A 60 -10.20 3.32 0.83
N TRP A 61 -10.05 2.98 -0.45
CA TRP A 61 -8.73 2.91 -1.10
C TRP A 61 -8.27 4.29 -1.53
N LYS A 62 -7.03 4.64 -1.18
CA LYS A 62 -6.41 5.92 -1.48
C LYS A 62 -5.30 5.73 -2.53
N PRO A 63 -5.38 6.39 -3.69
CA PRO A 63 -4.30 6.36 -4.67
C PRO A 63 -3.11 7.20 -4.23
N ILE A 64 -1.93 6.70 -4.53
CA ILE A 64 -0.64 7.36 -4.29
C ILE A 64 0.20 7.20 -5.54
N VAL A 65 0.63 8.33 -6.10
CA VAL A 65 1.55 8.39 -7.24
C VAL A 65 2.88 8.91 -6.75
N PHE A 66 3.97 8.30 -7.19
CA PHE A 66 5.31 8.65 -6.74
C PHE A 66 6.34 8.40 -7.84
N GLU A 67 7.49 9.05 -7.73
CA GLU A 67 8.60 8.88 -8.66
C GLU A 67 9.74 8.07 -8.06
N ASN A 68 10.39 7.24 -8.89
CA ASN A 68 11.62 6.53 -8.55
C ASN A 68 12.36 6.09 -9.83
N LEU A 69 13.02 7.02 -10.52
CA LEU A 69 13.54 6.83 -11.89
C LEU A 69 12.47 6.55 -12.96
N GLY A 70 11.21 6.81 -12.62
CA GLY A 70 10.00 6.57 -13.41
C GLY A 70 8.79 7.02 -12.59
N TRP A 71 7.62 7.14 -13.21
CA TRP A 71 6.36 7.36 -12.49
C TRP A 71 5.73 6.02 -12.15
N TYR A 72 5.39 5.85 -10.88
CA TYR A 72 4.77 4.64 -10.35
C TYR A 72 3.53 5.03 -9.56
N TRP A 73 2.69 4.04 -9.31
CA TRP A 73 1.55 4.20 -8.43
C TRP A 73 1.37 3.00 -7.52
N LYS A 74 0.65 3.25 -6.43
CA LYS A 74 0.11 2.26 -5.51
C LYS A 74 -1.22 2.76 -4.97
N ILE A 75 -1.98 1.87 -4.35
CA ILE A 75 -3.18 2.25 -3.60
C ILE A 75 -3.10 1.66 -2.20
N GLU A 76 -3.63 2.37 -1.21
CA GLU A 76 -3.55 1.98 0.19
C GLU A 76 -4.92 2.02 0.86
N LYS A 77 -5.14 1.12 1.83
CA LYS A 77 -6.29 1.12 2.74
C LYS A 77 -5.85 0.70 4.13
N GLY A 78 -5.58 1.68 5.00
CA GLY A 78 -4.91 1.41 6.28
C GLY A 78 -3.50 0.87 6.01
N ASP A 79 -3.13 -0.20 6.70
CA ASP A 79 -1.81 -0.84 6.59
C ASP A 79 -1.65 -1.77 5.37
N LEU A 80 -2.68 -1.84 4.51
CA LEU A 80 -2.70 -2.67 3.31
C LEU A 80 -2.40 -1.82 2.07
N GLU A 81 -1.33 -2.18 1.36
CA GLU A 81 -0.90 -1.61 0.09
C GLU A 81 -1.18 -2.61 -1.06
N LEU A 82 -1.56 -2.09 -2.22
CA LEU A 82 -1.56 -2.81 -3.49
C LEU A 82 -0.82 -1.97 -4.55
N ARG A 83 0.08 -2.60 -5.30
CA ARG A 83 0.78 -1.97 -6.43
C ARG A 83 0.91 -2.93 -7.62
N PRO A 84 1.00 -2.41 -8.85
CA PRO A 84 1.41 -3.22 -9.99
C PRO A 84 2.88 -3.62 -9.84
N GLU A 85 3.23 -4.82 -10.28
CA GLU A 85 4.62 -5.23 -10.44
C GLU A 85 5.12 -4.89 -11.84
N HIS A 86 6.42 -4.63 -11.95
CA HIS A 86 7.09 -4.45 -13.23
C HIS A 86 7.99 -5.65 -13.56
N PRO A 87 7.93 -6.21 -14.79
CA PRO A 87 7.02 -5.85 -15.88
C PRO A 87 5.56 -6.25 -15.58
N GLU A 88 4.63 -5.56 -16.27
CA GLU A 88 3.19 -5.65 -16.05
C GLU A 88 2.64 -7.08 -16.18
N GLY A 89 1.54 -7.35 -15.45
CA GLY A 89 0.82 -8.64 -15.52
C GLY A 89 0.54 -9.27 -14.16
N CYS A 90 1.05 -8.70 -13.07
CA CYS A 90 0.64 -9.07 -11.72
C CYS A 90 0.60 -7.86 -10.78
N PHE A 91 -0.12 -8.03 -9.69
CA PHE A 91 -0.20 -7.10 -8.57
C PHE A 91 0.46 -7.72 -7.35
N SER A 92 1.10 -6.87 -6.56
CA SER A 92 1.63 -7.23 -5.25
C SER A 92 0.82 -6.52 -4.18
N ALA A 93 0.21 -7.30 -3.30
CA ALA A 93 -0.43 -6.82 -2.09
C ALA A 93 0.53 -7.00 -0.91
N THR A 94 0.64 -6.00 -0.06
CA THR A 94 1.46 -6.03 1.17
C THR A 94 0.65 -5.50 2.33
N LEU A 95 0.58 -6.26 3.43
CA LEU A 95 0.04 -5.81 4.70
C LEU A 95 1.19 -5.74 5.70
N GLN A 96 1.47 -4.55 6.22
CA GLN A 96 2.55 -4.36 7.18
C GLN A 96 2.12 -3.46 8.33
N PHE A 97 2.22 -3.96 9.56
CA PHE A 97 1.87 -3.21 10.76
C PHE A 97 2.76 -3.60 11.94
N GLN A 98 2.88 -2.68 12.89
CA GLN A 98 3.68 -2.85 14.09
C GLN A 98 2.78 -3.11 15.29
N LEU A 99 3.04 -4.22 16.01
CA LEU A 99 2.57 -4.45 17.38
C LEU A 99 3.82 -4.52 18.27
N GLU A 100 4.10 -5.66 18.91
CA GLU A 100 5.39 -5.89 19.56
C GLU A 100 6.50 -6.22 18.55
N SER A 101 6.13 -6.87 17.45
CA SER A 101 6.99 -7.16 16.31
C SER A 101 6.45 -6.49 15.05
N ASN A 102 7.31 -6.32 14.05
CA ASN A 102 6.89 -5.91 12.71
C ASN A 102 6.27 -7.12 12.00
N TYR A 103 4.97 -7.07 11.73
CA TYR A 103 4.28 -8.08 10.94
C TYR A 103 4.30 -7.66 9.49
N TYR A 104 4.72 -8.57 8.62
CA TYR A 104 4.81 -8.35 7.19
C TYR A 104 4.22 -9.55 6.45
N PHE A 105 3.20 -9.29 5.64
CA PHE A 105 2.57 -10.27 4.77
C PHE A 105 2.57 -9.75 3.35
N SER A 106 2.90 -10.60 2.39
CA SER A 106 2.87 -10.22 0.97
C SER A 106 2.36 -11.36 0.12
N ALA A 107 1.62 -11.03 -0.93
CA ALA A 107 1.21 -11.99 -1.95
C ALA A 107 1.13 -11.33 -3.31
N LYS A 108 1.35 -12.11 -4.36
CA LYS A 108 1.23 -11.68 -5.75
C LYS A 108 0.15 -12.47 -6.45
N ASP A 109 -0.60 -11.82 -7.34
CA ASP A 109 -1.58 -12.47 -8.22
C ASP A 109 -1.83 -11.59 -9.45
N ALA A 110 -2.27 -12.20 -10.56
CA ALA A 110 -2.72 -11.45 -11.74
C ALA A 110 -4.04 -10.70 -11.47
N ASP A 111 -4.88 -11.22 -10.57
CA ASP A 111 -6.09 -10.56 -10.10
C ASP A 111 -5.78 -9.75 -8.82
N PRO A 112 -5.97 -8.42 -8.82
CA PRO A 112 -5.67 -7.58 -7.66
C PRO A 112 -6.48 -7.98 -6.42
N ARG A 113 -7.72 -8.47 -6.60
CA ARG A 113 -8.56 -8.92 -5.48
C ARG A 113 -8.02 -10.19 -4.85
N LYS A 114 -7.49 -11.11 -5.66
CA LYS A 114 -6.87 -12.34 -5.15
C LYS A 114 -5.57 -12.06 -4.41
N ALA A 115 -4.74 -11.13 -4.91
CA ALA A 115 -3.54 -10.71 -4.19
C ALA A 115 -3.88 -10.23 -2.77
N ILE A 116 -4.90 -9.37 -2.64
CA ILE A 116 -5.41 -8.89 -1.34
C ILE A 116 -5.98 -10.03 -0.48
N GLN A 117 -6.80 -10.91 -1.07
CA GLN A 117 -7.38 -12.04 -0.35
C GLN A 117 -6.30 -12.96 0.21
N ASN A 118 -5.24 -13.24 -0.57
CA ASN A 118 -4.13 -14.09 -0.14
C ASN A 118 -3.38 -13.49 1.05
N VAL A 119 -3.12 -12.18 1.05
CA VAL A 119 -2.53 -11.48 2.20
C VAL A 119 -3.44 -11.55 3.43
N ARG A 120 -4.75 -11.34 3.26
CA ARG A 120 -5.72 -11.45 4.35
C ARG A 120 -5.79 -12.85 4.93
N SER A 121 -5.71 -13.88 4.09
CA SER A 121 -5.67 -15.28 4.54
C SER A 121 -4.44 -15.57 5.39
N GLN A 122 -3.26 -15.03 5.03
CA GLN A 122 -2.05 -15.17 5.85
C GLN A 122 -2.24 -14.57 7.25
N LEU A 123 -2.87 -13.39 7.35
CA LEU A 123 -3.19 -12.79 8.65
C LEU A 123 -4.20 -13.63 9.44
N LEU A 124 -5.26 -14.13 8.79
CA LEU A 124 -6.26 -14.98 9.43
C LEU A 124 -5.65 -16.27 10.00
N ASP A 125 -4.69 -16.87 9.29
CA ASP A 125 -3.97 -18.06 9.79
C ASP A 125 -3.20 -17.77 11.08
N ILE A 126 -2.61 -16.57 11.20
CA ILE A 126 -1.95 -16.13 12.44
C ILE A 126 -2.97 -15.91 13.56
N ILE A 127 -4.05 -15.20 13.28
CA ILE A 127 -5.13 -14.96 14.27
C ILE A 127 -5.64 -16.28 14.83
N GLN A 128 -5.95 -17.26 13.96
CA GLN A 128 -6.43 -18.58 14.39
C GLN A 128 -5.42 -19.37 15.22
N LYS A 129 -4.11 -19.19 14.98
CA LYS A 129 -3.06 -19.83 15.79
C LYS A 129 -3.00 -19.19 17.17
N LEU A 130 -3.12 -17.86 17.25
CA LEU A 130 -3.13 -17.13 18.50
C LEU A 130 -4.38 -17.43 19.33
N GLU A 131 -5.55 -17.49 18.71
CA GLU A 131 -6.81 -17.88 19.38
C GLU A 131 -6.72 -19.30 19.97
N ARG A 132 -6.15 -20.26 19.22
CA ARG A 132 -5.90 -21.61 19.73
C ARG A 132 -4.93 -21.64 20.90
N GLN A 133 -3.87 -20.84 20.85
CA GLN A 133 -2.89 -20.73 21.93
C GLN A 133 -3.48 -20.06 23.17
N HIS A 134 -4.36 -19.07 22.99
CA HIS A 134 -5.08 -18.45 24.09
C HIS A 134 -6.03 -19.45 24.76
N ALA A 135 -6.84 -20.16 23.97
CA ALA A 135 -7.76 -21.17 24.48
C ALA A 135 -7.06 -22.32 25.22
N SER A 136 -5.86 -22.74 24.79
CA SER A 136 -5.10 -23.80 25.46
C SER A 136 -4.47 -23.36 26.79
N SER A 137 -4.48 -22.06 27.10
CA SER A 137 -3.96 -21.50 28.35
C SER A 137 -5.03 -21.23 29.41
N GLU A 138 -6.29 -21.62 29.14
CA GLU A 138 -7.39 -21.48 30.10
C GLU A 138 -7.13 -22.32 31.36
N LEU A 139 -7.44 -21.75 32.52
CA LEU A 139 -7.33 -22.45 33.81
C LEU A 139 -8.43 -23.50 33.91
N ASP A 140 -8.07 -24.69 34.36
CA ASP A 140 -9.06 -25.68 34.74
C ASP A 140 -9.96 -25.14 35.89
N PRO A 141 -11.28 -25.43 35.88
CA PRO A 141 -12.14 -25.06 36.97
C PRO A 141 -11.63 -25.62 38.30
N ILE A 142 -11.65 -24.82 39.37
CA ILE A 142 -11.32 -25.29 40.71
C ILE A 142 -12.38 -26.32 41.12
N ALA A 143 -12.01 -27.60 41.12
CA ALA A 143 -12.84 -28.66 41.69
C ALA A 143 -12.87 -28.49 43.22
N LEU A 144 -13.95 -27.92 43.75
CA LEU A 144 -14.23 -27.98 45.18
C LEU A 144 -14.65 -29.41 45.52
N SER A 145 -13.69 -30.24 45.97
CA SER A 145 -14.03 -31.51 46.61
C SER A 145 -14.68 -31.19 47.96
N LEU A 146 -16.02 -31.29 48.03
CA LEU A 146 -16.72 -31.37 49.30
C LEU A 146 -16.35 -32.72 49.91
N SER A 147 -15.46 -32.71 50.89
CA SER A 147 -15.21 -33.85 51.77
C SER A 147 -16.43 -34.06 52.66
N GLU A 148 -17.11 -35.20 52.49
CA GLU A 148 -18.13 -35.72 53.39
C GLU A 148 -17.57 -36.15 54.75
#